data_AF-A0A1C4N3M9-F1
#
_entry.id   AF-A0A1C4N3M9-F1
#
_cell.length_a   1.000
_cell.length_b   1.000
_cell.length_c   1.000
_cell.angle_alpha   90.00
_cell.angle_beta   90.00
_cell.angle_gamma   90.00
#
_symmetry.space_group_name_H-M   'P 1'
#
loop_
_entity.id
_entity.type
_entity.pdbx_description
1 polymer ?
#
loop_
_entity_poly.entity_id
_entity_poly.type
_entity_poly.pdbx_seq_one_letter_code
_entity_poly.pdbx_strand_id
1 'polypeptide(L)'
;MTVVTAPARPLPGPRSAGSQPSRSRFSIGGYRSGRARPDGTLARAGRFAGDGEWSSPDHILMTVEVTSHDHDTDTRDRTEKRDGYAAASIPVYLLIDRDHDTLVVYSEPEKGRYRHRTTYGYGDTVALPGPVDITLESEELKNYSG
;
A
#
# COMPACT_ATOMS: atom_id res chain seq x y z
N MET A 1 -5.96 6.66 13.83
CA MET A 1 -5.35 5.90 12.72
C MET A 1 -4.15 5.14 13.26
N THR A 2 -3.84 3.95 12.74
CA THR A 2 -2.52 3.32 12.95
C THR A 2 -1.91 3.02 11.59
N VAL A 3 -0.66 3.44 11.39
CA VAL A 3 0.15 3.11 10.21
C VAL A 3 0.97 1.87 10.54
N VAL A 4 0.91 0.85 9.69
CA VAL A 4 1.85 -0.28 9.77
C VAL A 4 2.61 -0.38 8.46
N THR A 5 3.93 -0.45 8.58
CA THR A 5 4.84 -0.66 7.46
C THR A 5 5.27 -2.12 7.44
N ALA A 6 5.37 -2.70 6.24
CA ALA A 6 6.04 -4.00 6.10
C ALA A 6 7.54 -3.80 6.31
N PRO A 7 8.25 -4.62 7.11
CA PRO A 7 9.69 -4.52 7.19
C PRO A 7 10.31 -4.88 5.84
N ALA A 8 11.25 -4.07 5.36
CA ALA A 8 12.10 -4.39 4.22
C ALA A 8 12.68 -5.80 4.37
N ARG A 9 12.81 -6.52 3.24
CA ARG A 9 13.32 -7.90 3.22
C ARG A 9 14.69 -7.93 3.93
N PRO A 10 14.84 -8.61 5.09
CA PRO A 10 16.10 -8.61 5.79
C PRO A 10 17.15 -9.38 4.97
N LEU A 11 18.33 -8.78 4.83
CA LEU A 11 19.52 -9.53 4.38
C LEU A 11 19.81 -10.65 5.38
N PRO A 12 20.23 -11.84 4.94
CA PRO A 12 20.46 -12.97 5.83
C PRO A 12 21.59 -12.65 6.82
N GLY A 13 21.22 -12.43 8.09
CA GLY A 13 22.12 -12.22 9.22
C GLY A 13 21.73 -13.12 10.41
N PRO A 14 22.66 -13.39 11.34
CA PRO A 14 22.45 -14.34 12.42
C PRO A 14 21.39 -13.84 13.41
N ARG A 15 20.52 -14.75 13.86
CA ARG A 15 19.33 -14.44 14.68
C ARG A 15 19.72 -14.08 16.11
N SER A 16 19.22 -12.94 16.60
CA SER A 16 19.05 -12.67 18.04
C SER A 16 17.59 -12.34 18.33
N ALA A 17 17.05 -12.92 19.39
CA ALA A 17 15.65 -12.78 19.79
C ALA A 17 15.43 -11.46 20.52
N GLY A 18 14.68 -10.56 19.91
CA GLY A 18 14.11 -9.36 20.51
C GLY A 18 12.68 -9.17 20.00
N SER A 19 11.79 -8.66 20.85
CA SER A 19 10.36 -8.43 20.59
C SER A 19 10.12 -7.84 19.19
N GLN A 20 9.44 -8.60 18.33
CA GLN A 20 9.17 -8.19 16.94
C GLN A 20 7.99 -7.22 16.89
N PRO A 21 8.09 -6.08 16.17
CA PRO A 21 6.89 -5.34 15.79
C PRO A 21 5.94 -6.26 15.02
N SER A 22 4.65 -6.21 15.37
CA SER A 22 3.61 -7.00 14.72
C SER A 22 3.66 -6.80 13.20
N ARG A 23 3.92 -7.89 12.47
CA ARG A 23 3.98 -7.90 11.01
C ARG A 23 2.56 -8.03 10.47
N SER A 24 1.94 -6.94 10.02
CA SER A 24 0.64 -7.02 9.35
C SER A 24 0.77 -7.71 7.99
N ARG A 25 0.01 -8.78 7.77
CA ARG A 25 -0.21 -9.36 6.44
C ARG A 25 -1.71 -9.42 6.19
N PHE A 26 -2.12 -9.29 4.93
CA PHE A 26 -3.52 -9.37 4.54
C PHE A 26 -3.71 -10.45 3.49
N SER A 27 -4.83 -11.17 3.58
CA SER A 27 -5.25 -12.09 2.53
C SER A 27 -6.10 -11.32 1.54
N ILE A 28 -5.65 -11.22 0.29
CA ILE A 28 -6.35 -10.53 -0.79
C ILE A 28 -6.60 -11.55 -1.89
N GLY A 29 -7.88 -11.81 -2.17
CA GLY A 29 -8.28 -12.72 -3.23
C GLY A 29 -7.78 -12.22 -4.59
N GLY A 30 -7.16 -13.09 -5.38
CA GLY A 30 -6.78 -12.82 -6.77
C GLY A 30 -5.29 -12.66 -7.07
N TYR A 31 -4.43 -12.38 -6.08
CA TYR A 31 -2.97 -12.41 -6.24
C TYR A 31 -2.44 -13.83 -6.02
N ARG A 32 -1.31 -14.25 -6.63
CA ARG A 32 -0.72 -15.60 -6.49
C ARG A 32 -0.85 -16.13 -5.05
N SER A 33 -1.71 -17.14 -4.83
CA SER A 33 -2.04 -17.77 -3.54
C SER A 33 -2.81 -16.95 -2.49
N GLY A 34 -3.38 -15.81 -2.86
CA GLY A 34 -4.25 -14.97 -2.00
C GLY A 34 -3.50 -13.99 -1.08
N ARG A 35 -2.23 -13.65 -1.36
CA ARG A 35 -1.35 -12.95 -0.41
C ARG A 35 -0.63 -11.75 -1.05
N ALA A 36 -1.16 -10.55 -0.93
CA ALA A 36 -0.43 -9.33 -1.26
C ALA A 36 0.18 -8.70 0.02
N ARG A 37 1.39 -8.16 -0.11
CA ARG A 37 2.10 -7.46 0.97
C ARG A 37 2.31 -6.01 0.53
N PRO A 38 1.47 -5.08 0.97
CA PRO A 38 1.69 -3.67 0.71
C PRO A 38 2.92 -3.17 1.48
N ASP A 39 3.59 -2.15 0.94
CA ASP A 39 4.71 -1.48 1.61
C ASP A 39 4.22 -0.70 2.84
N GLY A 40 3.02 -0.14 2.75
CA GLY A 40 2.34 0.55 3.85
C GLY A 40 0.85 0.24 3.90
N THR A 41 0.29 0.23 5.12
CA THR A 41 -1.16 0.12 5.31
C THR A 41 -1.64 1.08 6.38
N LEU A 42 -2.79 1.70 6.11
CA LEU A 42 -3.50 2.59 7.00
C LEU A 42 -4.78 1.92 7.49
N ALA A 43 -4.92 1.76 8.80
CA ALA A 43 -6.08 1.14 9.40
C ALA A 43 -6.69 1.99 10.53
N ARG A 44 -7.95 1.71 10.88
CA ARG A 44 -8.58 2.29 12.07
C ARG A 44 -7.83 1.88 13.34
N ALA A 45 -7.74 2.79 14.32
CA ALA A 45 -6.96 2.57 15.55
C ALA A 45 -7.52 1.43 16.42
N GLY A 46 -6.63 0.75 17.16
CA GLY A 46 -6.99 -0.23 18.19
C GLY A 46 -7.08 -1.71 17.74
N ARG A 47 -6.67 -2.05 16.52
CA ARG A 47 -6.98 -3.38 15.94
C ARG A 47 -5.80 -4.25 15.52
N PHE A 48 -4.55 -3.76 15.58
CA PHE A 48 -3.39 -4.64 15.47
C PHE A 48 -3.12 -5.45 16.76
N ALA A 49 -3.91 -5.23 17.82
CA ALA A 49 -3.89 -6.02 19.04
C ALA A 49 -4.95 -7.12 18.97
N GLY A 50 -4.54 -8.34 18.59
CA GLY A 50 -5.37 -9.55 18.70
C GLY A 50 -5.58 -10.32 17.39
N ASP A 51 -5.33 -9.69 16.24
CA ASP A 51 -5.28 -10.40 14.97
C ASP A 51 -3.89 -11.04 14.84
N GLY A 52 -3.84 -12.33 14.50
CA GLY A 52 -2.58 -13.04 14.33
C GLY A 52 -1.78 -12.53 13.12
N GLU A 53 -1.10 -13.45 12.45
CA GLU A 53 -0.27 -13.16 11.29
C GLU A 53 -1.03 -12.55 10.08
N TRP A 54 -2.36 -12.69 10.05
CA TRP A 54 -3.24 -12.31 8.95
C TRP A 54 -4.46 -11.56 9.48
N SER A 55 -4.68 -10.34 8.99
CA SER A 55 -5.85 -9.51 9.32
C SER A 55 -6.86 -9.49 8.17
N SER A 56 -8.14 -9.29 8.48
CA SER A 56 -9.20 -9.08 7.48
C SER A 56 -9.02 -7.72 6.77
N PRO A 57 -9.24 -7.61 5.44
CA PRO A 57 -9.19 -6.34 4.72
C PRO A 57 -10.28 -5.34 5.13
N ASP A 58 -11.35 -5.78 5.80
CA ASP A 58 -12.54 -4.99 6.17
C ASP A 58 -12.24 -3.74 7.03
N HIS A 59 -11.01 -3.59 7.52
CA HIS A 59 -10.59 -2.51 8.41
C HIS A 59 -9.44 -1.66 7.84
N ILE A 60 -8.99 -1.97 6.64
CA ILE A 60 -8.00 -1.19 5.90
C ILE A 60 -8.70 0.00 5.26
N LEU A 61 -8.18 1.20 5.49
CA LEU A 61 -8.64 2.43 4.85
C LEU A 61 -7.83 2.73 3.59
N MET A 62 -6.53 2.40 3.62
CA MET A 62 -5.65 2.62 2.49
C MET A 62 -4.48 1.63 2.45
N THR A 63 -4.07 1.24 1.26
CA THR A 63 -2.77 0.59 1.00
C THR A 63 -1.84 1.52 0.23
N VAL A 64 -0.54 1.35 0.45
CA VAL A 64 0.53 2.07 -0.25
C VAL A 64 1.50 1.07 -0.86
N GLU A 65 1.85 1.28 -2.12
CA GLU A 65 2.94 0.58 -2.82
C GLU A 65 3.92 1.60 -3.38
N VAL A 66 5.20 1.27 -3.33
CA VAL A 66 6.29 2.05 -3.94
C VAL A 66 6.93 1.20 -5.02
N THR A 67 6.95 1.70 -6.25
CA THR A 67 7.52 0.92 -7.36
C THR A 67 9.03 0.75 -7.19
N SER A 68 9.57 -0.36 -7.69
CA SER A 68 11.03 -0.57 -7.76
C SER A 68 11.55 -0.30 -9.16
N HIS A 69 12.73 0.29 -9.30
CA HIS A 69 13.40 0.51 -10.60
C HIS A 69 13.76 -0.80 -11.37
N ASP A 70 13.39 -1.98 -10.89
CA ASP A 70 13.59 -3.25 -11.60
C ASP A 70 12.43 -3.48 -12.58
N HIS A 71 12.63 -2.99 -13.82
CA HIS A 71 11.59 -2.80 -14.85
C HIS A 71 10.94 -4.09 -15.43
N ASP A 72 11.52 -5.28 -15.24
CA ASP A 72 11.16 -6.44 -16.08
C ASP A 72 9.91 -7.24 -15.64
N THR A 73 9.37 -7.01 -14.45
CA THR A 73 8.19 -7.74 -13.93
C THR A 73 6.99 -6.85 -13.57
N ASP A 74 7.13 -5.53 -13.76
CA ASP A 74 6.40 -4.57 -12.91
C ASP A 74 4.96 -4.26 -13.39
N THR A 75 4.72 -4.08 -14.69
CA THR A 75 3.40 -3.62 -15.17
C THR A 75 2.26 -4.61 -14.90
N ARG A 76 2.52 -5.91 -15.06
CA ARG A 76 1.51 -6.95 -14.75
C ARG A 76 1.28 -7.05 -13.26
N ASP A 77 2.33 -7.03 -12.45
CA ASP A 77 2.22 -7.08 -10.98
C ASP A 77 1.44 -5.87 -10.44
N ARG A 78 1.73 -4.66 -10.93
CA ARG A 78 0.99 -3.43 -10.61
C ARG A 78 -0.50 -3.55 -10.95
N THR A 79 -0.83 -4.15 -12.09
CA THR A 79 -2.22 -4.35 -12.53
C THR A 79 -2.94 -5.38 -11.66
N GLU A 80 -2.31 -6.52 -11.41
CA GLU A 80 -2.86 -7.61 -10.59
C GLU A 80 -3.06 -7.15 -9.13
N LYS A 81 -2.09 -6.43 -8.55
CA LYS A 81 -2.21 -5.86 -7.20
C LYS A 81 -3.34 -4.85 -7.09
N ARG A 82 -3.42 -3.90 -8.04
CA ARG A 82 -4.49 -2.89 -8.07
C ARG A 82 -5.87 -3.55 -8.09
N ASP A 83 -6.07 -4.50 -9.00
CA ASP A 83 -7.36 -5.19 -9.14
C ASP A 83 -7.65 -6.06 -7.91
N GLY A 84 -6.62 -6.67 -7.30
CA GLY A 84 -6.73 -7.37 -6.01
C GLY A 84 -7.18 -6.47 -4.86
N TYR A 85 -6.56 -5.29 -4.69
CA TYR A 85 -6.96 -4.34 -3.65
C TYR A 85 -8.39 -3.84 -3.85
N ALA A 86 -8.81 -3.57 -5.09
CA ALA A 86 -10.18 -3.21 -5.39
C ALA A 86 -11.16 -4.37 -5.14
N ALA A 87 -10.77 -5.62 -5.44
CA ALA A 87 -11.59 -6.81 -5.13
C ALA A 87 -11.75 -7.02 -3.62
N ALA A 88 -10.74 -6.65 -2.83
CA ALA A 88 -10.79 -6.63 -1.38
C ALA A 88 -11.56 -5.41 -0.81
N SER A 89 -12.16 -4.57 -1.66
CA SER A 89 -12.92 -3.36 -1.28
C SER A 89 -12.12 -2.39 -0.41
N ILE A 90 -10.79 -2.34 -0.59
CA ILE A 90 -9.95 -1.36 0.09
C ILE A 90 -10.29 0.03 -0.45
N PRO A 91 -10.67 1.02 0.38
CA PRO A 91 -11.22 2.28 -0.11
C PRO A 91 -10.25 3.13 -0.95
N VAL A 92 -8.97 3.17 -0.56
CA VAL A 92 -7.94 3.98 -1.23
C VAL A 92 -6.70 3.12 -1.49
N TYR A 93 -6.15 3.22 -2.70
CA TYR A 93 -4.85 2.66 -3.03
C TYR A 93 -3.94 3.76 -3.58
N LEU A 94 -2.83 4.01 -2.87
CA LEU A 94 -1.82 4.97 -3.26
C LEU A 94 -0.62 4.23 -3.88
N LEU A 95 -0.30 4.55 -5.12
CA LEU A 95 0.91 4.10 -5.79
C LEU A 95 1.91 5.26 -5.87
N ILE A 96 3.10 5.07 -5.31
CA ILE A 96 4.24 5.97 -5.50
C ILE A 96 5.08 5.37 -6.64
N ASP A 97 5.00 5.99 -7.81
CA ASP A 97 5.68 5.53 -9.02
C ASP A 97 6.99 6.29 -9.21
N ARG A 98 8.08 5.66 -8.78
CA ARG A 98 9.45 6.21 -8.84
C ARG A 98 10.01 6.28 -10.25
N ASP A 99 9.49 5.50 -11.19
CA ASP A 99 9.97 5.56 -12.59
C ASP A 99 9.45 6.82 -13.30
N HIS A 100 8.37 7.41 -12.80
CA HIS A 100 7.68 8.54 -13.41
C HIS A 100 7.60 9.76 -12.49
N ASP A 101 8.18 9.69 -11.28
CA ASP A 101 8.06 10.72 -10.23
C ASP A 101 6.62 11.16 -9.97
N THR A 102 5.72 10.18 -9.86
CA THR A 102 4.29 10.45 -9.63
C THR A 102 3.71 9.72 -8.42
N LEU A 103 2.65 10.29 -7.87
CA LEU A 103 1.73 9.63 -6.96
C LEU A 103 0.41 9.38 -7.69
N VAL A 104 -0.10 8.15 -7.68
CA VAL A 104 -1.40 7.81 -8.26
C VAL A 104 -2.34 7.36 -7.15
N VAL A 105 -3.41 8.12 -6.96
CA VAL A 105 -4.49 7.80 -6.01
C VAL A 105 -5.60 7.08 -6.77
N TYR A 106 -5.87 5.84 -6.37
CA TYR A 106 -7.04 5.08 -6.81
C TYR A 106 -8.10 5.04 -5.70
N SER A 107 -9.36 5.24 -6.06
CA SER A 107 -10.47 5.24 -5.10
C SER A 107 -11.78 4.74 -5.72
N GLU A 108 -12.80 4.59 -4.87
CA GLU A 108 -14.11 4.06 -5.22
C GLU A 108 -14.03 2.65 -5.84
N PRO A 109 -13.64 1.63 -5.07
CA PRO A 109 -13.64 0.26 -5.56
C PRO A 109 -15.07 -0.21 -5.88
N GLU A 110 -15.29 -0.68 -7.11
CA GLU A 110 -16.52 -1.32 -7.56
C GLU A 110 -16.17 -2.55 -8.42
N LYS A 111 -16.75 -3.71 -8.12
CA LYS A 111 -16.62 -4.96 -8.92
C LYS A 111 -15.16 -5.33 -9.23
N GLY A 112 -14.27 -5.19 -8.25
CA GLY A 112 -12.85 -5.53 -8.39
C GLY A 112 -12.01 -4.51 -9.14
N ARG A 113 -12.51 -3.29 -9.35
CA ARG A 113 -11.79 -2.20 -10.02
C ARG A 113 -12.02 -0.88 -9.31
N TYR A 114 -11.02 -0.02 -9.27
CA TYR A 114 -11.20 1.37 -8.84
C TYR A 114 -11.84 2.19 -9.96
N ARG A 115 -12.85 2.99 -9.64
CA ARG A 115 -13.51 3.86 -10.63
C ARG A 115 -12.79 5.19 -10.82
N HIS A 116 -12.14 5.69 -9.77
CA HIS A 116 -11.42 6.95 -9.81
C HIS A 116 -9.91 6.73 -9.75
N ARG A 117 -9.20 7.57 -10.51
CA ARG A 117 -7.74 7.63 -10.60
C ARG A 117 -7.32 9.09 -10.76
N THR A 118 -6.51 9.58 -9.85
CA THR A 118 -5.89 10.90 -9.95
C THR A 118 -4.39 10.76 -9.84
N THR A 119 -3.66 11.40 -10.75
CA THR A 119 -2.19 11.40 -10.78
C THR A 119 -1.68 12.77 -10.37
N TYR A 120 -0.64 12.78 -9.55
CA TYR A 120 0.07 13.94 -9.06
C TYR A 120 1.57 13.77 -9.32
N GLY A 121 2.30 14.85 -9.52
CA GLY A 121 3.76 14.84 -9.53
C GLY A 121 4.33 14.91 -8.12
N TYR A 122 5.60 14.54 -7.96
CA TYR A 122 6.32 14.82 -6.73
C TYR A 122 6.38 16.33 -6.44
N GLY A 123 6.07 16.73 -5.21
CA GLY A 123 5.90 18.12 -4.80
C GLY A 123 4.46 18.60 -4.75
N ASP A 124 3.55 17.92 -5.44
CA ASP A 124 2.15 18.30 -5.36
C ASP A 124 1.58 18.02 -3.96
N THR A 125 0.63 18.86 -3.57
CA THR A 125 -0.24 18.61 -2.42
C THR A 125 -1.31 17.60 -2.83
N VAL A 126 -1.24 16.38 -2.29
CA VAL A 126 -2.09 15.25 -2.68
C VAL A 126 -3.27 15.11 -1.71
N ALA A 127 -4.49 15.34 -2.20
CA ALA A 127 -5.71 15.09 -1.43
C ALA A 127 -6.08 13.59 -1.47
N LEU A 128 -6.01 12.92 -0.33
CA LEU A 128 -6.46 11.53 -0.18
C LEU A 128 -7.95 11.53 0.19
N PRO A 129 -8.82 10.91 -0.62
CA PRO A 129 -10.26 10.98 -0.41
C PRO A 129 -10.69 10.19 0.84
N GLY A 130 -11.93 10.42 1.26
CA GLY A 130 -12.57 9.62 2.30
C GLY A 130 -12.50 8.13 1.98
N PRO A 131 -12.33 7.26 2.99
CA PRO A 131 -12.35 7.53 4.44
C PRO A 131 -11.00 7.94 5.02
N VAL A 132 -9.99 8.27 4.20
CA VAL A 132 -8.68 8.72 4.67
C VAL A 132 -8.74 10.20 5.06
N ASP A 133 -9.30 11.05 4.19
CA ASP A 133 -9.54 12.49 4.41
C ASP A 133 -8.32 13.24 4.97
N ILE A 134 -7.17 13.03 4.35
CA ILE A 134 -5.89 13.66 4.72
C ILE A 134 -5.28 14.28 3.46
N THR A 135 -4.60 15.42 3.65
CA THR A 135 -3.74 16.02 2.65
C THR A 135 -2.29 15.58 2.89
N LEU A 136 -1.65 15.04 1.86
CA LEU A 136 -0.26 14.62 1.87
C LEU A 136 0.59 15.64 1.11
N GLU A 137 1.51 16.31 1.80
CA GLU A 137 2.54 17.12 1.16
C GLU A 137 3.65 16.20 0.64
N SER A 138 4.00 16.32 -0.64
CA SER A 138 4.93 15.39 -1.29
C SER A 138 6.27 16.01 -1.73
N GLU A 139 6.58 17.22 -1.24
CA GLU A 139 7.84 17.93 -1.56
C GLU A 139 9.10 17.11 -1.29
N GLU A 140 9.15 16.37 -0.18
CA GLU A 140 10.31 15.54 0.16
C GLU A 140 10.56 14.41 -0.84
N LEU A 141 9.53 13.98 -1.59
CA LEU A 141 9.69 12.91 -2.59
C LEU A 141 10.60 13.33 -3.76
N LYS A 142 10.74 14.63 -4.03
CA LYS A 142 11.67 15.15 -5.05
C LYS A 142 13.13 14.76 -4.78
N ASN A 143 13.49 14.50 -3.52
CA ASN A 143 14.84 14.05 -3.15
C ASN A 143 15.15 12.61 -3.63
N TYR A 144 14.14 11.89 -4.11
CA TYR A 144 14.25 10.51 -4.59
C TYR A 144 13.98 10.38 -6.10
N SER A 145 13.82 11.52 -6.80
CA SER A 145 13.75 11.60 -8.26
C SER A 145 15.14 11.33 -8.87
N GLY A 146 15.17 10.67 -10.03
CA GLY A 146 16.39 10.18 -10.69
C GLY A 146 16.49 10.57 -12.16
#